data_AF-A0A063ZH61-F1
#
_entry.id   AF-A0A063ZH61-F1
#
_cell.length_a   1.000
_cell.length_b   1.000
_cell.length_c   1.000
_cell.angle_alpha   90.00
_cell.angle_beta   90.00
_cell.angle_gamma   90.00
#
_symmetry.space_group_name_H-M   'P 1'
#
loop_
_entity.id
_entity.type
_entity.pdbx_description
1 polymer ?
#
loop_
_entity_poly.entity_id
_entity_poly.type
_entity_poly.pdbx_seq_one_letter_code
_entity_poly.pdbx_strand_id
1 'polypeptide(L)'
;MAGIIDTIKFAGILVFAIPAALAGLEFAFVRDEPLIGGALLVLAVGLVLFDRLLTMPSDVPTMVAKRVAGSVASEPDSDADESTDGE
;
A
#
# COMPACT_ATOMS: atom_id res chain seq x y z
N MET A 1 10.60 4.99 20.25
CA MET A 1 10.33 3.72 20.93
C MET A 1 9.02 3.21 20.37
N ALA A 2 8.99 1.97 19.85
CA ALA A 2 7.74 1.34 19.46
C ALA A 2 6.80 1.33 20.68
N GLY A 3 5.61 1.91 20.52
CA GLY A 3 4.62 1.95 21.59
C GLY A 3 3.97 0.57 21.78
N ILE A 4 3.32 0.34 22.93
CA ILE A 4 2.60 -0.92 23.20
C ILE A 4 1.58 -1.24 22.09
N ILE A 5 0.95 -0.21 21.53
CA ILE A 5 0.02 -0.32 20.39
C ILE A 5 0.69 -0.95 19.18
N ASP A 6 1.94 -0.59 18.92
CA ASP A 6 2.72 -1.07 17.78
C ASP A 6 3.02 -2.57 17.93
N THR A 7 3.41 -2.97 19.15
CA THR A 7 3.62 -4.38 19.49
C THR A 7 2.34 -5.20 19.35
N ILE A 8 1.19 -4.66 19.75
CA ILE A 8 -0.11 -5.35 19.61
C ILE A 8 -0.50 -5.49 18.14
N LYS A 9 -0.30 -4.46 17.32
CA LYS A 9 -0.52 -4.53 15.87
C LYS A 9 0.35 -5.61 15.23
N PHE A 10 1.64 -5.61 15.57
CA PHE A 10 2.59 -6.62 15.09
C PHE A 10 2.18 -8.04 15.51
N ALA A 11 1.80 -8.22 16.78
CA ALA A 11 1.29 -9.49 17.28
C ALA A 11 0.04 -9.97 16.51
N GLY A 12 -0.86 -9.06 16.13
CA GLY A 12 -2.02 -9.36 15.30
C GLY A 12 -1.64 -9.86 13.90
N ILE A 13 -0.63 -9.27 13.26
CA ILE A 13 -0.10 -9.72 11.96
C ILE A 13 0.49 -11.14 12.08
N LEU A 14 1.22 -11.41 13.16
CA LEU A 14 1.85 -12.71 13.39
C LEU A 14 0.85 -13.87 13.46
N VAL A 15 -0.39 -13.63 13.91
CA VAL A 15 -1.46 -14.65 13.93
C VAL A 15 -1.69 -15.24 12.55
N PHE A 16 -1.52 -14.46 11.48
CA PHE A 16 -1.66 -14.93 10.10
C PHE A 16 -0.32 -15.31 9.45
N ALA A 17 0.75 -14.57 9.76
CA ALA A 17 2.06 -14.82 9.17
C ALA A 17 2.66 -16.16 9.62
N ILE A 18 2.49 -16.56 10.88
CA ILE A 18 3.06 -17.81 11.40
C ILE A 18 2.44 -19.04 10.71
N PRO A 19 1.09 -19.19 10.64
CA PRO A 19 0.48 -20.30 9.88
C PRO A 19 0.91 -20.33 8.42
N ALA A 20 0.96 -19.17 7.76
CA ALA A 20 1.40 -19.07 6.37
C ALA A 20 2.86 -19.49 6.19
N ALA A 21 3.76 -19.08 7.10
CA ALA A 21 5.16 -19.46 7.06
C ALA A 21 5.35 -20.97 7.25
N LEU A 22 4.66 -21.55 8.24
CA LEU A 22 4.71 -22.99 8.51
C LEU A 22 4.17 -23.80 7.33
N ALA A 23 3.01 -23.39 6.78
CA ALA A 23 2.47 -24.02 5.57
C ALA A 23 3.44 -23.87 4.39
N GLY A 24 4.05 -22.70 4.22
CA GLY A 24 5.04 -22.46 3.16
C GLY A 24 6.25 -23.39 3.25
N LEU A 25 6.78 -23.59 4.46
CA LEU A 25 7.86 -24.55 4.73
C LEU A 25 7.41 -26.00 4.45
N GLU A 26 6.21 -26.40 4.86
CA GLU A 26 5.68 -27.74 4.57
C GLU A 26 5.53 -27.98 3.07
N PHE A 27 4.90 -27.07 2.33
CA PHE A 27 4.72 -27.21 0.89
C PHE A 27 6.05 -27.19 0.13
N ALA A 28 6.99 -26.33 0.54
CA ALA A 28 8.28 -26.22 -0.13
C ALA A 28 9.20 -27.42 0.08
N PHE A 29 9.21 -28.02 1.28
CA PHE A 29 10.23 -29.01 1.67
C PHE A 29 9.67 -30.41 1.95
N VAL A 30 8.39 -30.54 2.32
CA VAL A 30 7.78 -31.83 2.66
C VAL A 30 6.96 -32.38 1.50
N ARG A 31 6.30 -31.49 0.74
CA ARG A 31 5.40 -31.86 -0.36
C ARG A 31 6.01 -31.71 -1.75
N ASP A 32 7.28 -31.27 -1.85
CA ASP A 32 7.97 -31.01 -3.11
C ASP A 32 7.20 -30.03 -4.05
N GLU A 33 6.45 -29.10 -3.47
CA GLU A 33 5.66 -28.08 -4.18
C GLU A 33 6.25 -26.68 -3.92
N PRO A 34 7.45 -26.37 -4.47
CA PRO A 34 8.20 -25.16 -4.15
C PRO A 34 7.52 -23.87 -4.63
N LEU A 35 6.69 -23.93 -5.66
CA LEU A 35 5.92 -22.78 -6.15
C LEU A 35 4.90 -22.32 -5.10
N ILE A 36 4.10 -23.25 -4.57
CA ILE A 36 3.07 -22.96 -3.57
C ILE A 36 3.74 -22.60 -2.24
N GLY A 37 4.74 -23.38 -1.82
CA GLY A 37 5.49 -23.11 -0.60
C GLY A 37 6.19 -21.75 -0.65
N GLY A 38 6.84 -21.43 -1.76
CA GLY A 38 7.47 -20.13 -2.00
C GLY A 38 6.48 -18.97 -1.98
N ALA A 39 5.31 -19.11 -2.62
CA ALA A 39 4.26 -18.09 -2.59
C ALA A 39 3.76 -17.81 -1.17
N LEU A 40 3.56 -18.85 -0.36
CA LEU A 40 3.17 -18.71 1.05
C LEU A 40 4.26 -18.06 1.91
N LEU A 41 5.53 -18.39 1.67
CA LEU A 41 6.66 -17.75 2.36
C LEU A 41 6.77 -16.27 1.99
N VAL A 42 6.64 -15.93 0.71
CA VAL A 42 6.61 -14.53 0.24
C VAL A 42 5.43 -13.78 0.87
N LEU A 43 4.25 -14.40 0.94
CA LEU A 43 3.09 -13.84 1.60
C LEU A 43 3.35 -13.60 3.10
N ALA A 44 3.92 -14.58 3.81
CA ALA A 44 4.26 -14.43 5.23
C ALA A 44 5.24 -13.28 5.48
N VAL A 45 6.29 -13.19 4.66
CA VAL A 45 7.27 -12.09 4.72
C VAL A 45 6.59 -10.76 4.36
N GLY A 46 5.72 -10.74 3.36
CA GLY A 46 4.95 -9.57 2.95
C GLY A 46 4.04 -9.04 4.06
N LEU A 47 3.36 -9.94 4.79
CA LEU A 47 2.53 -9.59 5.95
C LEU A 47 3.37 -8.94 7.06
N VAL A 48 4.54 -9.49 7.36
CA VAL A 48 5.46 -8.96 8.38
C VAL A 48 6.07 -7.61 7.97
N LEU A 49 6.42 -7.45 6.68
CA LEU A 49 6.98 -6.22 6.13
C LEU A 49 5.94 -5.14 5.82
N PHE A 50 4.64 -5.47 5.87
CA PHE A 50 3.54 -4.56 5.57
C PHE A 50 3.63 -3.26 6.39
N ASP A 51 4.04 -3.36 7.64
CA ASP A 51 4.21 -2.22 8.54
C ASP A 51 5.30 -1.25 8.05
N ARG A 52 6.36 -1.74 7.39
CA ARG A 52 7.42 -0.89 6.80
C ARG A 52 7.00 -0.19 5.51
N LEU A 53 6.09 -0.78 4.72
CA LEU A 53 5.66 -0.19 3.45
C LEU A 53 4.58 0.91 3.64
N LEU A 54 3.77 0.81 4.70
CA LEU A 54 2.80 1.83 5.10
C LEU A 54 3.35 2.88 6.08
N THR A 55 4.53 2.64 6.65
CA THR A 55 5.31 3.68 7.33
C THR A 55 6.01 4.62 6.33
N MET A 56 5.84 4.41 5.01
CA MET A 56 5.95 5.50 4.04
C MET A 56 4.70 6.36 4.17
N PRO A 57 4.88 7.58 4.67
CA PRO A 57 4.03 8.14 5.70
C PRO A 57 2.68 8.54 5.14
N SER A 58 1.74 8.66 6.06
CA SER A 58 0.76 9.73 6.26
C SER A 58 0.89 11.11 5.53
N ASP A 59 1.72 11.31 4.51
CA ASP A 59 1.90 12.58 3.77
C ASP A 59 1.16 12.65 2.42
N VAL A 60 0.63 11.54 1.93
CA VAL A 60 -0.18 11.52 0.69
C VAL A 60 -1.62 12.05 0.86
N PRO A 61 -2.33 11.91 2.01
CA PRO A 61 -3.73 12.32 2.09
C PRO A 61 -3.91 13.82 1.83
N THR A 62 -3.04 14.66 2.39
CA THR A 62 -3.17 16.12 2.31
C THR A 62 -2.83 16.65 0.92
N MET A 63 -1.83 16.08 0.25
CA MET A 63 -1.41 16.51 -1.10
C MET A 63 -2.43 16.10 -2.16
N VAL A 64 -3.03 14.92 -2.04
CA VAL A 64 -4.11 14.48 -2.95
C VAL A 64 -5.40 15.23 -2.66
N ALA A 65 -5.77 15.45 -1.40
CA ALA A 65 -6.93 16.27 -1.05
C ALA A 65 -6.83 17.69 -1.61
N LYS A 66 -5.64 18.32 -1.55
CA LYS A 66 -5.42 19.67 -2.11
C LYS A 66 -5.41 19.68 -3.64
N ARG A 67 -4.96 18.61 -4.31
CA ARG A 67 -4.99 18.50 -5.77
C ARG A 67 -6.39 18.25 -6.30
N VAL A 68 -7.21 17.47 -5.60
CA VAL A 68 -8.63 17.23 -5.95
C VAL A 68 -9.48 18.45 -5.62
N ALA A 69 -9.26 19.12 -4.49
CA ALA A 69 -9.92 20.40 -4.19
C ALA A 69 -9.51 21.52 -5.17
N GLY A 70 -8.24 21.56 -5.57
CA GLY A 70 -7.71 22.52 -6.54
C GLY A 70 -8.16 22.26 -7.98
N SER A 71 -8.33 20.99 -8.39
CA SER A 71 -8.83 20.66 -9.74
C SER A 71 -10.35 20.73 -9.85
N VAL A 72 -11.10 20.55 -8.76
CA VAL A 72 -12.56 20.83 -8.74
C VAL A 72 -12.85 22.33 -8.66
N ALA A 73 -11.94 23.12 -8.07
CA ALA A 73 -12.03 24.59 -8.09
C ALA A 73 -11.51 25.21 -9.41
N SER A 74 -10.77 24.46 -10.21
CA SER A 74 -10.29 24.88 -11.53
C SER A 74 -11.10 24.19 -12.63
N GLU A 75 -12.39 24.51 -12.70
CA GLU A 75 -13.17 24.42 -13.94
C GLU A 75 -12.76 25.66 -14.80
N PRO A 76 -12.63 25.53 -16.13
CA PRO A 76 -11.53 26.10 -16.89
C PRO A 76 -11.79 27.54 -17.37
N ASP A 77 -10.91 28.47 -17.03
CA ASP A 77 -10.64 29.62 -17.90
C ASP A 77 -9.79 29.13 -19.07
N SER A 78 -10.47 28.76 -20.17
CA SER A 78 -9.85 28.61 -21.47
C SER A 78 -9.42 29.99 -21.97
N ASP A 79 -8.18 30.36 -21.68
CA ASP A 79 -7.45 31.33 -22.49
C ASP A 79 -7.20 30.72 -23.88
N ALA A 80 -7.91 31.22 -24.88
CA ALA A 80 -7.58 31.06 -26.29
C ALA A 80 -7.91 32.35 -27.05
N ASP A 81 -6.86 33.15 -27.16
CA ASP A 81 -6.48 34.13 -28.17
C ASP A 81 -7.35 34.34 -29.43
N GLU A 82 -7.32 35.61 -29.87
CA GLU A 82 -7.36 36.09 -31.26
C GLU A 82 -8.69 36.26 -32.05
N SER A 83 -8.98 37.55 -32.34
CA SER A 83 -9.44 38.13 -33.62
C SER A 83 -10.89 37.91 -34.15
N THR A 84 -11.65 39.01 -34.31
CA THR A 84 -12.28 39.47 -35.59
C THR A 84 -13.27 40.64 -35.37
N ASP A 85 -13.17 41.63 -36.26
CA ASP A 85 -13.94 42.87 -36.48
C ASP A 85 -15.49 42.82 -36.44
N GLY A 86 -16.09 44.01 -36.24
CA GLY A 86 -17.49 44.40 -36.55
C GLY A 86 -18.26 44.85 -35.30
N GLU A 87 -18.82 46.05 -35.14
CA GLU A 87 -19.35 47.07 -36.06
C GLU A 87 -19.19 48.50 -35.48
#